data_AF-A0A9D2IWN2-F1
#
_entry.id   AF-A0A9D2IWN2-F1
#
_cell.length_a   1.000
_cell.length_b   1.000
_cell.length_c   1.000
_cell.angle_alpha   90.00
_cell.angle_beta   90.00
_cell.angle_gamma   90.00
#
_symmetry.space_group_name_H-M   'P 1'
#
loop_
_entity.id
_entity.type
_entity.pdbx_description
1 polymer ?
#
loop_
_entity_poly.entity_id
_entity_poly.type
_entity_poly.pdbx_seq_one_letter_code
_entity_poly.pdbx_strand_id
1 'polypeptide(L)'
;MSKKDKIQKRKSVAFPMMGNVYIPVKTILKKLGAKVVLPPENNKTTLDLGVKNSIEGICFPYKLNLGNYIQALNLGADTLLMFQAPGTCRFGTYTITASHVLEKMGYKFEMVVFDMYKEQMKEVIKKFSYVAQTKNPLKIINAFRLGFKKFYALDKIEIKLFKTRPRELNRGDSEKIYKRARKLIDKAENSRELRKIMKKVMDEFDKVEIDREKDVPIVYLTGEFFVLLDPFTNMDIEKTLGELGIEVQRQIMLSDWLEHVLTPHLFYKKESHRERSTKYAAEFMKRAIGGECIESIGDAVFAARHNADGLIHLSPFTCNPEIVTQNILPKVSEHEDIPVMSLILDEFTGRAGYITRIEAFADLIKRKKAKKKMLIKA
;
A
#
# COMPACT_ATOMS: atom_id res chain seq x y z
N MET A 1 -19.09 34.82 33.53
CA MET A 1 -19.32 34.39 32.14
C MET A 1 -19.75 32.92 32.13
N SER A 2 -20.94 32.63 31.61
CA SER A 2 -21.59 31.32 31.71
C SER A 2 -20.85 30.21 30.95
N LYS A 3 -20.89 29.00 31.52
CA LYS A 3 -20.33 27.71 31.04
C LYS A 3 -20.87 27.20 29.67
N LYS A 4 -21.43 28.06 28.80
CA LYS A 4 -22.17 27.61 27.60
C LYS A 4 -21.54 27.88 26.23
N ASP A 5 -20.40 28.58 26.13
CA ASP A 5 -19.78 28.89 24.82
C ASP A 5 -18.28 28.50 24.71
N LYS A 6 -17.95 27.25 25.06
CA LYS A 6 -16.77 26.61 24.43
C LYS A 6 -17.27 25.84 23.22
N ILE A 7 -17.46 26.53 22.09
CA ILE A 7 -17.57 25.86 20.79
C ILE A 7 -16.29 25.05 20.63
N GLN A 8 -16.39 23.74 20.84
CA GLN A 8 -15.26 22.83 20.76
C GLN A 8 -14.77 22.87 19.31
N LYS A 9 -13.64 23.56 19.08
CA LYS A 9 -13.10 23.77 17.73
C LYS A 9 -12.97 22.39 17.05
N ARG A 10 -13.63 22.24 15.90
CA ARG A 10 -13.59 21.00 15.12
C ARG A 10 -12.15 20.76 14.66
N LYS A 11 -11.55 19.66 15.10
CA LYS A 11 -10.18 19.27 14.73
C LYS A 11 -10.04 19.17 13.21
N SER A 12 -8.97 19.74 12.68
CA SER A 12 -8.56 19.66 11.27
C SER A 12 -7.48 18.60 11.14
N VAL A 13 -7.90 17.45 10.63
CA VAL A 13 -7.18 16.18 10.73
C VAL A 13 -6.48 15.88 9.42
N ALA A 14 -5.18 15.56 9.49
CA ALA A 14 -4.39 15.11 8.37
C ALA A 14 -3.69 13.78 8.67
N PHE A 15 -3.29 13.09 7.62
CA PHE A 15 -2.60 11.81 7.68
C PHE A 15 -1.79 11.65 6.37
N PRO A 16 -0.75 10.81 6.34
CA PRO A 16 0.13 10.71 5.18
C PRO A 16 -0.55 10.07 3.97
N MET A 17 -0.08 10.42 2.78
CA MET A 17 -0.55 9.84 1.54
C MET A 17 0.17 8.52 1.30
N MET A 18 -0.56 7.41 1.49
CA MET A 18 -0.07 6.04 1.29
C MET A 18 -0.87 5.39 0.16
N GLY A 19 -0.50 5.66 -1.09
CA GLY A 19 -1.21 5.15 -2.26
C GLY A 19 -2.71 5.43 -2.20
N ASN A 20 -3.54 4.39 -2.31
CA ASN A 20 -5.00 4.50 -2.28
C ASN A 20 -5.63 4.41 -0.88
N VAL A 21 -4.84 4.20 0.19
CA VAL A 21 -5.33 4.12 1.59
C VAL A 21 -6.05 5.40 2.03
N TYR A 22 -5.71 6.54 1.46
CA TYR A 22 -6.32 7.82 1.82
C TYR A 22 -7.83 7.86 1.54
N ILE A 23 -8.34 7.15 0.54
CA ILE A 23 -9.76 7.13 0.17
C ILE A 23 -10.64 6.58 1.30
N PRO A 24 -10.41 5.34 1.78
CA PRO A 24 -11.21 4.80 2.87
C PRO A 24 -10.98 5.54 4.19
N VAL A 25 -9.74 5.93 4.53
CA VAL A 25 -9.44 6.67 5.78
C VAL A 25 -10.14 8.04 5.79
N LYS A 26 -10.04 8.80 4.69
CA LYS A 26 -10.80 10.06 4.50
C LYS A 26 -12.30 9.82 4.67
N THR A 27 -12.82 8.74 4.08
CA THR A 27 -14.25 8.41 4.14
C THR A 27 -14.70 8.17 5.58
N ILE A 28 -13.92 7.42 6.37
CA ILE A 28 -14.20 7.17 7.78
C ILE A 28 -14.22 8.49 8.55
N LEU A 29 -13.14 9.28 8.48
CA LEU A 29 -13.00 10.54 9.20
C LEU A 29 -14.10 11.55 8.84
N LYS A 30 -14.39 11.74 7.54
CA LYS A 30 -15.45 12.66 7.09
C LYS A 30 -16.82 12.22 7.59
N LYS A 31 -17.15 10.92 7.53
CA LYS A 31 -18.44 10.41 8.04
C LYS A 31 -18.60 10.53 9.55
N LEU A 32 -17.50 10.38 10.28
CA LEU A 32 -17.50 10.61 11.73
C LEU A 32 -17.68 12.09 12.09
N GLY A 33 -17.42 13.00 11.15
CA GLY A 33 -17.56 14.43 11.35
C GLY A 33 -16.25 15.16 11.57
N ALA A 34 -15.09 14.59 11.25
CA ALA A 34 -13.83 15.33 11.23
C ALA A 34 -13.76 16.29 10.02
N LYS A 35 -13.01 17.39 10.14
CA LYS A 35 -12.56 18.17 8.97
C LYS A 35 -11.26 17.54 8.50
N VAL A 36 -11.22 16.99 7.29
CA VAL A 36 -10.03 16.30 6.77
C VAL A 36 -9.25 17.24 5.86
N VAL A 37 -7.99 17.47 6.18
CA VAL A 37 -7.02 18.21 5.37
C VAL A 37 -6.09 17.19 4.75
N LEU A 38 -6.13 17.08 3.42
CA LEU A 38 -5.25 16.17 2.70
C LEU A 38 -4.14 16.97 2.00
N PRO A 39 -2.87 16.57 2.17
CA PRO A 39 -1.80 17.07 1.31
C PRO A 39 -2.01 16.55 -0.14
N PRO A 40 -1.31 17.11 -1.13
CA PRO A 40 -1.30 16.57 -2.49
C PRO A 40 -0.80 15.12 -2.51
N GLU A 41 -1.14 14.37 -3.57
CA GLU A 41 -0.54 13.06 -3.80
C GLU A 41 0.99 13.17 -3.85
N ASN A 42 1.69 12.11 -3.42
CA ASN A 42 3.15 12.10 -3.36
C ASN A 42 3.74 12.51 -4.71
N ASN A 43 4.67 13.46 -4.64
CA ASN A 43 5.33 14.04 -5.79
C ASN A 43 6.74 14.51 -5.37
N LYS A 44 7.51 15.00 -6.34
CA LYS A 44 8.88 15.47 -6.10
C LYS A 44 8.96 16.53 -5.00
N THR A 45 8.01 17.48 -4.96
CA THR A 45 7.99 18.51 -3.90
C THR A 45 7.76 17.91 -2.52
N THR A 46 6.86 16.93 -2.38
CA THR A 46 6.65 16.21 -1.12
C THR A 46 7.93 15.50 -0.69
N LEU A 47 8.62 14.86 -1.63
CA LEU A 47 9.89 14.19 -1.37
C LEU A 47 10.99 15.19 -0.96
N ASP A 48 11.17 16.28 -1.69
CA ASP A 48 12.20 17.29 -1.43
C ASP A 48 12.02 17.91 -0.03
N LEU A 49 10.77 18.18 0.38
CA LEU A 49 10.45 18.61 1.74
C LEU A 49 10.84 17.56 2.78
N GLY A 50 10.56 16.30 2.50
CA GLY A 50 10.95 15.16 3.33
C GLY A 50 12.45 15.07 3.52
N VAL A 51 13.20 15.01 2.41
CA VAL A 51 14.66 14.88 2.36
C VAL A 51 15.32 16.03 3.13
N LYS A 52 14.92 17.28 2.86
CA LYS A 52 15.52 18.47 3.49
C LYS A 52 15.39 18.50 5.01
N ASN A 53 14.35 17.89 5.57
CA ASN A 53 14.05 17.94 7.01
C ASN A 53 14.25 16.59 7.71
N SER A 54 14.77 15.58 7.01
CA SER A 54 15.01 14.25 7.56
C SER A 54 16.49 14.01 7.82
N ILE A 55 16.78 13.00 8.64
CA ILE A 55 18.12 12.44 8.77
C ILE A 55 18.45 11.69 7.48
N GLU A 56 19.65 11.88 6.93
CA GLU A 56 20.09 11.34 5.63
C GLU A 56 19.78 9.84 5.46
N GLY A 57 20.17 9.02 6.46
CA GLY A 57 20.02 7.57 6.43
C GLY A 57 18.67 7.02 6.92
N ILE A 58 17.62 7.84 7.06
CA ILE A 58 16.28 7.33 7.38
C ILE A 58 15.59 6.79 6.12
N CYS A 59 14.74 5.77 6.31
CA CYS A 59 14.12 5.07 5.19
C CYS A 59 13.16 5.97 4.39
N PHE A 60 13.07 5.69 3.08
CA PHE A 60 12.35 6.51 2.10
C PHE A 60 10.87 6.81 2.45
N PRO A 61 10.06 5.86 2.97
CA PRO A 61 8.69 6.14 3.41
C PRO A 61 8.59 7.22 4.50
N TYR A 62 9.56 7.30 5.41
CA TYR A 62 9.60 8.36 6.42
C TYR A 62 9.68 9.75 5.79
N LYS A 63 10.56 9.91 4.80
CA LYS A 63 10.79 11.19 4.13
C LYS A 63 9.48 11.68 3.51
N LEU A 64 8.76 10.80 2.80
CA LEU A 64 7.45 11.12 2.24
C LEU A 64 6.41 11.44 3.31
N ASN A 65 6.34 10.67 4.40
CA ASN A 65 5.43 10.95 5.51
C ASN A 65 5.67 12.33 6.12
N LEU A 66 6.93 12.68 6.37
CA LEU A 66 7.31 14.00 6.90
C LEU A 66 6.92 15.12 5.93
N GLY A 67 7.22 14.97 4.64
CA GLY A 67 6.83 15.94 3.60
C GLY A 67 5.31 16.15 3.54
N ASN A 68 4.55 15.06 3.61
CA ASN A 68 3.08 15.09 3.68
C ASN A 68 2.59 15.86 4.91
N TYR A 69 3.19 15.66 6.08
CA TYR A 69 2.82 16.39 7.29
C TYR A 69 3.13 17.88 7.19
N ILE A 70 4.31 18.26 6.69
CA ILE A 70 4.67 19.66 6.47
C ILE A 70 3.63 20.33 5.57
N GLN A 71 3.28 19.70 4.45
CA GLN A 71 2.28 20.20 3.52
C GLN A 71 0.89 20.32 4.17
N ALA A 72 0.48 19.31 4.93
CA ALA A 72 -0.82 19.32 5.59
C ALA A 72 -0.94 20.37 6.70
N LEU A 73 0.13 20.60 7.47
CA LEU A 73 0.20 21.64 8.49
C LEU A 73 0.16 23.04 7.85
N ASN A 74 0.84 23.24 6.73
CA ASN A 74 0.75 24.48 5.95
C ASN A 74 -0.66 24.75 5.40
N LEU A 75 -1.44 23.69 5.13
CA LEU A 75 -2.86 23.79 4.74
C LEU A 75 -3.80 23.99 5.95
N GLY A 76 -3.26 24.12 7.16
CA GLY A 76 -4.03 24.40 8.38
C GLY A 76 -4.57 23.17 9.10
N ALA A 77 -3.96 22.00 8.92
CA ALA A 77 -4.19 20.87 9.82
C ALA A 77 -3.68 21.22 11.24
N ASP A 78 -4.39 20.77 12.27
CA ASP A 78 -4.02 20.92 13.67
C ASP A 78 -3.87 19.56 14.40
N THR A 79 -4.27 18.47 13.74
CA THR A 79 -4.20 17.12 14.27
C THR A 79 -3.62 16.20 13.20
N LEU A 80 -2.54 15.48 13.51
CA LEU A 80 -1.90 14.53 12.61
C LEU A 80 -2.19 13.10 13.08
N LEU A 81 -2.52 12.20 12.14
CA LEU A 81 -2.69 10.78 12.41
C LEU A 81 -1.54 9.98 11.84
N MET A 82 -1.13 8.96 12.57
CA MET A 82 -0.15 7.99 12.09
C MET A 82 -0.35 6.62 12.71
N PHE A 83 -0.13 5.58 11.91
CA PHE A 83 0.03 4.23 12.42
C PHE A 83 1.48 4.02 12.83
N GLN A 84 1.69 3.22 13.88
CA GLN A 84 3.00 2.76 14.26
C GLN A 84 2.95 1.26 14.52
N ALA A 85 4.05 0.59 14.22
CA ALA A 85 4.24 -0.82 14.50
C ALA A 85 5.47 -0.93 15.41
N PRO A 86 5.31 -0.91 16.75
CA PRO A 86 6.43 -1.06 17.67
C PRO A 86 7.17 -2.38 17.40
N GLY A 87 8.49 -2.31 17.34
CA GLY A 87 9.34 -3.46 17.04
C GLY A 87 10.73 -3.00 16.60
N THR A 88 11.42 -3.88 15.89
CA THR A 88 12.76 -3.65 15.31
C THR A 88 12.74 -2.79 14.05
N CYS A 89 11.56 -2.53 13.47
CA CYS A 89 11.40 -1.62 12.33
C CYS A 89 11.34 -0.15 12.80
N ARG A 90 11.99 0.75 12.05
CA ARG A 90 11.97 2.21 12.30
C ARG A 90 10.57 2.82 12.20
N PHE A 91 9.61 2.15 11.56
CA PHE A 91 8.22 2.61 11.53
C PHE A 91 7.65 2.88 12.94
N GLY A 92 8.10 2.11 13.95
CA GLY A 92 7.75 2.35 15.35
C GLY A 92 8.24 3.68 15.94
N THR A 93 9.23 4.35 15.32
CA THR A 93 9.77 5.63 15.80
C THR A 93 9.38 6.82 14.93
N TYR A 94 8.69 6.60 13.80
CA TYR A 94 8.32 7.65 12.85
C TYR A 94 7.57 8.80 13.52
N THR A 95 6.62 8.49 14.38
CA THR A 95 5.76 9.45 15.06
C THR A 95 6.56 10.38 15.96
N ILE A 96 7.48 9.83 16.76
CA ILE A 96 8.34 10.58 17.67
C ILE A 96 9.31 11.46 16.88
N THR A 97 10.01 10.88 15.90
CA THR A 97 10.99 11.63 15.10
C THR A 97 10.32 12.74 14.29
N ALA A 98 9.20 12.45 13.61
CA ALA A 98 8.46 13.46 12.87
C ALA A 98 7.91 14.55 13.78
N SER A 99 7.37 14.21 14.96
CA SER A 99 6.84 15.23 15.88
C SER A 99 7.93 16.19 16.34
N HIS A 100 9.09 15.67 16.75
CA HIS A 100 10.23 16.50 17.17
C HIS A 100 10.72 17.45 16.07
N VAL A 101 10.80 16.97 14.83
CA VAL A 101 11.19 17.81 13.69
C VAL A 101 10.16 18.91 13.45
N LEU A 102 8.87 18.56 13.40
CA LEU A 102 7.79 19.51 13.15
C LEU A 102 7.65 20.56 14.27
N GLU A 103 7.83 20.16 15.53
CA GLU A 103 7.84 21.08 16.68
C GLU A 103 9.00 22.07 16.60
N LYS A 104 10.20 21.60 16.23
CA LYS A 104 11.37 22.47 16.00
C LYS A 104 11.16 23.47 14.86
N MET A 105 10.36 23.10 13.85
CA MET A 105 9.95 24.01 12.78
C MET A 105 8.90 25.05 13.22
N GLY A 106 8.42 24.97 14.47
CA GLY A 106 7.46 25.92 15.05
C GLY A 106 5.99 25.54 14.85
N TYR A 107 5.70 24.34 14.34
CA TYR A 107 4.32 23.90 14.17
C TYR A 107 3.68 23.53 15.51
N LYS A 108 2.40 23.86 15.65
CA LYS A 108 1.56 23.46 16.78
C LYS A 108 0.50 22.49 16.29
N PHE A 109 0.59 21.24 16.73
CA PHE A 109 -0.32 20.18 16.33
C PHE A 109 -0.46 19.14 17.44
N GLU A 110 -1.49 18.30 17.33
CA GLU A 110 -1.64 17.09 18.13
C GLU A 110 -1.30 15.87 17.28
N MET A 111 -0.35 15.04 17.72
CA MET A 111 -0.06 13.75 17.09
C MET A 111 -0.91 12.65 17.72
N VAL A 112 -1.81 12.06 16.94
CA VAL A 112 -2.61 10.90 17.36
C VAL A 112 -2.09 9.65 16.69
N VAL A 113 -1.55 8.77 17.53
CA VAL A 113 -0.86 7.55 17.12
C VAL A 113 -1.77 6.34 17.26
N PHE A 114 -1.74 5.43 16.30
CA PHE A 114 -2.43 4.14 16.33
C PHE A 114 -1.41 3.00 16.37
N ASP A 115 -1.35 2.26 17.48
CA ASP A 115 -0.41 1.16 17.66
C ASP A 115 -0.98 -0.15 17.10
N MET A 116 -0.40 -0.63 15.99
CA MET A 116 -0.89 -1.81 15.27
C MET A 116 -0.71 -3.13 16.03
N TYR A 117 0.16 -3.20 17.05
CA TYR A 117 0.43 -4.43 17.80
C TYR A 117 -0.30 -4.48 19.14
N LYS A 118 -0.56 -3.32 19.75
CA LYS A 118 -1.21 -3.24 21.07
C LYS A 118 -2.70 -2.96 21.01
N GLU A 119 -3.18 -2.30 19.95
CA GLU A 119 -4.56 -1.85 19.89
C GLU A 119 -5.46 -2.86 19.18
N GLN A 120 -6.44 -3.36 19.91
CA GLN A 120 -7.58 -4.04 19.30
C GLN A 120 -8.53 -3.03 18.66
N MET A 121 -9.41 -3.50 17.79
CA MET A 121 -10.45 -2.71 17.13
C MET A 121 -11.14 -1.63 17.96
N LYS A 122 -11.44 -1.96 19.22
CA LYS A 122 -12.11 -1.04 20.14
C LYS A 122 -11.30 0.23 20.36
N GLU A 123 -9.98 0.13 20.49
CA GLU A 123 -9.09 1.27 20.69
C GLU A 123 -8.94 2.11 19.41
N VAL A 124 -8.81 1.45 18.25
CA VAL A 124 -8.80 2.14 16.95
C VAL A 124 -10.09 2.95 16.78
N ILE A 125 -11.26 2.33 17.01
CA ILE A 125 -12.56 3.01 16.92
C ILE A 125 -12.65 4.17 17.91
N LYS A 126 -12.18 4.01 19.16
CA LYS A 126 -12.15 5.08 20.16
C LYS A 126 -11.31 6.26 19.70
N LYS A 127 -10.12 6.03 19.12
CA LYS A 127 -9.23 7.09 18.63
C LYS A 127 -9.82 7.83 17.42
N PHE A 128 -10.38 7.11 16.46
CA PHE A 128 -11.12 7.73 15.36
C PHE A 128 -12.31 8.58 15.87
N SER A 129 -13.03 8.07 16.87
CA SER A 129 -14.15 8.77 17.50
C SER A 129 -13.71 10.01 18.29
N TYR A 130 -12.57 9.92 18.99
CA TYR A 130 -11.93 11.02 19.71
C TYR A 130 -11.51 12.15 18.75
N VAL A 131 -10.81 11.79 17.67
CA VAL A 131 -10.35 12.74 16.65
C VAL A 131 -11.52 13.44 15.96
N ALA A 132 -12.55 12.67 15.60
CA ALA A 132 -13.75 13.20 14.97
C ALA A 132 -14.75 13.84 15.95
N GLN A 133 -14.48 13.80 17.26
CA GLN A 133 -15.33 14.33 18.33
C GLN A 133 -16.78 13.81 18.27
N THR A 134 -16.95 12.52 17.96
CA THR A 134 -18.27 11.88 17.86
C THR A 134 -18.38 10.71 18.82
N LYS A 135 -19.53 10.58 19.49
CA LYS A 135 -19.88 9.43 20.33
C LYS A 135 -21.04 8.61 19.77
N ASN A 136 -21.56 8.98 18.59
CA ASN A 136 -22.75 8.35 18.03
C ASN A 136 -22.42 6.97 17.44
N PRO A 137 -22.90 5.85 18.02
CA PRO A 137 -22.54 4.50 17.58
C PRO A 137 -22.98 4.19 16.15
N LEU A 138 -24.15 4.67 15.71
CA LEU A 138 -24.66 4.44 14.36
C LEU A 138 -23.80 5.15 13.31
N LYS A 139 -23.32 6.37 13.59
CA LYS A 139 -22.39 7.07 12.71
C LYS A 139 -21.06 6.32 12.62
N ILE A 140 -20.55 5.84 13.75
CA ILE A 140 -19.30 5.07 13.82
C ILE A 140 -19.41 3.79 12.97
N ILE A 141 -20.41 2.96 13.22
CA ILE A 141 -20.62 1.71 12.49
C ILE A 141 -20.76 1.98 10.98
N ASN A 142 -21.55 2.98 10.59
CA ASN A 142 -21.74 3.32 9.18
C ASN A 142 -20.48 3.89 8.50
N ALA A 143 -19.64 4.62 9.23
CA ALA A 143 -18.37 5.16 8.73
C ALA A 143 -17.39 4.02 8.43
N PHE A 144 -17.12 3.16 9.41
CA PHE A 144 -16.22 2.02 9.26
C PHE A 144 -16.74 1.02 8.21
N ARG A 145 -18.04 0.71 8.22
CA ARG A 145 -18.64 -0.20 7.22
C ARG A 145 -18.44 0.29 5.78
N LEU A 146 -18.56 1.60 5.54
CA LEU A 146 -18.30 2.15 4.21
C LEU A 146 -16.80 2.18 3.89
N GLY A 147 -15.96 2.61 4.84
CA GLY A 147 -14.51 2.62 4.69
C GLY A 147 -13.96 1.26 4.30
N PHE A 148 -14.32 0.20 5.03
CA PHE A 148 -13.89 -1.17 4.73
C PHE A 148 -14.37 -1.64 3.37
N LYS A 149 -15.62 -1.35 2.99
CA LYS A 149 -16.09 -1.67 1.63
C LYS A 149 -15.31 -0.93 0.54
N LYS A 150 -14.81 0.28 0.81
CA LYS A 150 -13.97 1.01 -0.13
C LYS A 150 -12.57 0.40 -0.24
N PHE A 151 -11.97 -0.10 0.85
CA PHE A 151 -10.73 -0.89 0.80
C PHE A 151 -10.88 -2.06 -0.19
N TYR A 152 -11.82 -2.98 0.07
CA TYR A 152 -12.04 -4.13 -0.82
C TYR A 152 -12.44 -3.74 -2.25
N ALA A 153 -13.14 -2.62 -2.44
CA ALA A 153 -13.49 -2.12 -3.77
C ALA A 153 -12.25 -1.68 -4.55
N LEU A 154 -11.30 -1.02 -3.89
CA LEU A 154 -10.04 -0.57 -4.49
C LEU A 154 -9.17 -1.77 -4.90
N ASP A 155 -8.99 -2.75 -4.00
CA ASP A 155 -8.23 -3.96 -4.32
C ASP A 155 -8.86 -4.72 -5.49
N LYS A 156 -10.19 -4.80 -5.54
CA LYS A 156 -10.90 -5.49 -6.64
C LYS A 156 -10.67 -4.82 -8.00
N ILE A 157 -10.67 -3.48 -8.07
CA ILE A 157 -10.40 -2.79 -9.34
C ILE A 157 -8.93 -2.88 -9.74
N GLU A 158 -8.00 -2.87 -8.78
CA GLU A 158 -6.56 -3.02 -9.02
C GLU A 158 -6.25 -4.43 -9.54
N ILE A 159 -6.77 -5.47 -8.90
CA ILE A 159 -6.62 -6.87 -9.36
C ILE A 159 -7.19 -7.04 -10.78
N LYS A 160 -8.33 -6.41 -11.09
CA LYS A 160 -8.89 -6.47 -12.44
C LYS A 160 -7.98 -5.75 -13.45
N LEU A 161 -7.46 -4.58 -13.08
CA LEU A 161 -6.51 -3.82 -13.89
C LEU A 161 -5.22 -4.62 -14.19
N PHE A 162 -4.65 -5.31 -13.20
CA PHE A 162 -3.45 -6.13 -13.39
C PHE A 162 -3.67 -7.28 -14.37
N LYS A 163 -4.91 -7.80 -14.45
CA LYS A 163 -5.29 -8.87 -15.38
C LYS A 163 -5.60 -8.35 -16.79
N THR A 164 -6.27 -7.21 -16.91
CA THR A 164 -6.71 -6.69 -18.21
C THR A 164 -5.61 -5.93 -18.94
N ARG A 165 -4.81 -5.09 -18.24
CA ARG A 165 -3.75 -4.26 -18.84
C ARG A 165 -2.76 -5.04 -19.73
N PRO A 166 -2.19 -6.19 -19.33
CA PRO A 166 -1.25 -6.90 -20.19
C PRO A 166 -1.91 -7.61 -21.39
N ARG A 167 -3.24 -7.73 -21.39
CA ARG A 167 -4.02 -8.46 -22.40
C ARG A 167 -4.86 -7.54 -23.29
N GLU A 168 -4.96 -6.25 -23.00
CA GLU A 168 -5.78 -5.34 -23.79
C GLU A 168 -5.23 -5.15 -25.20
N LEU A 169 -6.12 -5.12 -26.19
CA LEU A 169 -5.75 -4.83 -27.58
C LEU A 169 -5.46 -3.34 -27.78
N ASN A 170 -6.26 -2.49 -27.12
CA ASN A 170 -6.12 -1.04 -27.16
C ASN A 170 -5.44 -0.54 -25.88
N ARG A 171 -4.14 -0.19 -25.99
CA ARG A 171 -3.33 0.26 -24.85
C ARG A 171 -3.95 1.48 -24.16
N GLY A 172 -4.11 1.38 -22.85
CA GLY A 172 -4.59 2.43 -21.96
C GLY A 172 -6.09 2.41 -21.67
N ASP A 173 -6.88 1.51 -22.25
CA ASP A 173 -8.32 1.46 -21.98
C ASP A 173 -8.64 1.00 -20.56
N SER A 174 -7.96 -0.04 -20.08
CA SER A 174 -8.07 -0.48 -18.68
C SER A 174 -7.67 0.64 -17.71
N GLU A 175 -6.65 1.42 -18.06
CA GLU A 175 -6.13 2.52 -17.23
C GLU A 175 -7.13 3.67 -17.12
N LYS A 176 -7.80 4.04 -18.22
CA LYS A 176 -8.86 5.06 -18.21
C LYS A 176 -10.01 4.64 -17.30
N ILE A 177 -10.43 3.37 -17.38
CA ILE A 177 -11.48 2.80 -16.53
C ILE A 177 -11.06 2.86 -15.06
N TYR A 178 -9.84 2.42 -14.74
CA TYR A 178 -9.30 2.46 -13.39
C TYR A 178 -9.27 3.87 -12.79
N LYS A 179 -8.70 4.85 -13.50
CA LYS A 179 -8.64 6.25 -13.03
C LYS A 179 -10.01 6.83 -12.76
N ARG A 180 -11.00 6.50 -13.60
CA ARG A 180 -12.39 6.92 -13.41
C ARG A 180 -13.03 6.20 -12.22
N ALA A 181 -12.82 4.90 -12.10
CA ALA A 181 -13.34 4.08 -11.00
C ALA A 181 -12.83 4.57 -9.65
N ARG A 182 -11.52 4.84 -9.52
CA ARG A 182 -10.90 5.42 -8.32
C ARG A 182 -11.61 6.69 -7.86
N LYS A 183 -11.87 7.63 -8.78
CA LYS A 183 -12.60 8.88 -8.51
C LYS A 183 -14.05 8.63 -8.09
N LEU A 184 -14.74 7.67 -8.70
CA LEU A 184 -16.12 7.33 -8.35
C LEU A 184 -16.21 6.66 -6.97
N ILE A 185 -15.30 5.73 -6.65
CA ILE A 185 -15.21 5.08 -5.34
C ILE A 185 -14.95 6.12 -4.25
N ASP A 186 -14.08 7.09 -4.53
CA ASP A 186 -13.80 8.18 -3.59
C ASP A 186 -15.07 9.00 -3.28
N LYS A 187 -15.83 9.38 -4.32
CA LYS A 187 -17.06 10.16 -4.19
C LYS A 187 -18.24 9.41 -3.55
N ALA A 188 -18.24 8.07 -3.58
CA ALA A 188 -19.37 7.28 -3.07
C ALA A 188 -19.66 7.55 -1.59
N GLU A 189 -20.91 7.91 -1.27
CA GLU A 189 -21.32 8.33 0.09
C GLU A 189 -21.95 7.20 0.90
N ASN A 190 -22.41 6.14 0.24
CA ASN A 190 -23.07 5.02 0.89
C ASN A 190 -22.79 3.68 0.20
N SER A 191 -23.05 2.58 0.91
CA SER A 191 -22.74 1.24 0.40
C SER A 191 -23.59 0.82 -0.81
N ARG A 192 -24.78 1.39 -1.00
CA ARG A 192 -25.65 1.05 -2.13
C ARG A 192 -25.10 1.66 -3.40
N GLU A 193 -24.71 2.93 -3.34
CA GLU A 193 -24.03 3.66 -4.40
C GLU A 193 -22.70 2.99 -4.76
N LEU A 194 -21.86 2.68 -3.78
CA LEU A 194 -20.59 1.96 -4.01
C LEU A 194 -20.82 0.63 -4.74
N ARG A 195 -21.86 -0.12 -4.37
CA ARG A 195 -22.20 -1.38 -5.06
C ARG A 195 -22.60 -1.15 -6.52
N LYS A 196 -23.40 -0.10 -6.80
CA LYS A 196 -23.78 0.26 -8.17
C LYS A 196 -22.57 0.68 -9.00
N ILE A 197 -21.68 1.49 -8.42
CA ILE A 197 -20.41 1.91 -9.05
C ILE A 197 -19.56 0.69 -9.38
N MET A 198 -19.36 -0.21 -8.40
CA MET A 198 -18.58 -1.42 -8.61
C MET A 198 -19.18 -2.32 -9.69
N LYS A 199 -20.50 -2.51 -9.72
CA LYS A 199 -21.15 -3.27 -10.80
C LYS A 199 -20.83 -2.65 -12.17
N LYS A 200 -21.07 -1.35 -12.33
CA LYS A 200 -20.81 -0.62 -13.58
C LYS A 200 -19.34 -0.71 -14.01
N VAL A 201 -18.40 -0.53 -13.07
CA VAL A 201 -16.96 -0.58 -13.35
C VAL A 201 -16.52 -1.98 -13.76
N MET A 202 -17.01 -3.02 -13.08
CA MET A 202 -16.69 -4.40 -13.48
C MET A 202 -17.25 -4.73 -14.87
N ASP A 203 -18.48 -4.32 -15.16
CA ASP A 203 -19.10 -4.49 -16.48
C ASP A 203 -18.31 -3.75 -17.58
N GLU A 204 -17.69 -2.61 -17.27
CA GLU A 204 -16.80 -1.90 -18.20
C GLU A 204 -15.47 -2.62 -18.42
N PHE A 205 -14.85 -3.14 -17.37
CA PHE A 205 -13.65 -3.96 -17.52
C PHE A 205 -13.90 -5.26 -18.31
N ASP A 206 -15.09 -5.85 -18.17
CA ASP A 206 -15.47 -7.06 -18.91
C ASP A 206 -15.73 -6.80 -20.40
N LYS A 207 -15.98 -5.54 -20.78
CA LYS A 207 -16.13 -5.09 -22.17
C LYS A 207 -14.81 -4.68 -22.84
N VAL A 208 -13.71 -4.58 -22.08
CA VAL A 208 -12.41 -4.29 -22.67
C VAL A 208 -12.04 -5.43 -23.60
N GLU A 209 -11.70 -5.08 -24.84
CA GLU A 209 -11.22 -6.04 -25.82
C GLU A 209 -9.83 -6.54 -25.39
N ILE A 210 -9.78 -7.83 -25.05
CA ILE A 210 -8.56 -8.51 -24.60
C ILE A 210 -8.23 -9.68 -25.51
N ASP A 211 -6.93 -9.88 -25.74
CA ASP A 211 -6.40 -11.10 -26.30
C ASP A 211 -6.43 -12.21 -25.24
N ARG A 212 -7.35 -13.16 -25.42
CA ARG A 212 -7.55 -14.30 -24.50
C ARG A 212 -6.53 -15.41 -24.71
N GLU A 213 -5.95 -15.50 -25.90
CA GLU A 213 -4.96 -16.53 -26.25
C GLU A 213 -3.53 -16.10 -25.88
N LYS A 214 -3.34 -14.81 -25.54
CA LYS A 214 -2.06 -14.27 -25.09
C LYS A 214 -1.58 -14.96 -23.82
N ASP A 215 -0.48 -15.68 -23.96
CA ASP A 215 0.25 -16.29 -22.86
C ASP A 215 1.07 -15.22 -22.12
N VAL A 216 0.47 -14.66 -21.06
CA VAL A 216 1.04 -13.56 -20.28
C VAL A 216 1.87 -14.13 -19.13
N PRO A 217 3.15 -13.71 -18.97
CA PRO A 217 3.94 -14.04 -17.78
C PRO A 217 3.35 -13.41 -16.52
N ILE A 218 3.43 -14.12 -15.40
CA ILE A 218 2.95 -13.66 -14.10
C ILE A 218 4.16 -13.31 -13.24
N VAL A 219 4.27 -12.05 -12.81
CA VAL A 219 5.31 -11.59 -11.90
C VAL A 219 4.69 -11.17 -10.57
N TYR A 220 5.27 -11.69 -9.48
CA TYR A 220 4.86 -11.34 -8.14
C TYR A 220 5.61 -10.10 -7.67
N LEU A 221 4.89 -9.17 -7.02
CA LEU A 221 5.50 -8.03 -6.34
C LEU A 221 5.39 -8.22 -4.83
N THR A 222 6.53 -8.11 -4.14
CA THR A 222 6.62 -8.15 -2.67
C THR A 222 7.68 -7.16 -2.19
N GLY A 223 7.80 -6.94 -0.88
CA GLY A 223 8.65 -5.92 -0.29
C GLY A 223 7.96 -5.06 0.75
N GLU A 224 8.51 -3.86 0.98
CA GLU A 224 8.00 -2.95 1.99
C GLU A 224 6.63 -2.37 1.61
N PHE A 225 5.72 -2.34 2.59
CA PHE A 225 4.30 -2.02 2.41
C PHE A 225 4.05 -0.67 1.74
N PHE A 226 4.70 0.40 2.20
CA PHE A 226 4.49 1.74 1.65
C PHE A 226 4.96 1.82 0.21
N VAL A 227 6.16 1.30 -0.09
CA VAL A 227 6.74 1.28 -1.43
C VAL A 227 5.88 0.49 -2.41
N LEU A 228 5.33 -0.65 -1.99
CA LEU A 228 4.45 -1.46 -2.83
C LEU A 228 3.17 -0.73 -3.22
N LEU A 229 2.57 0.01 -2.29
CA LEU A 229 1.25 0.61 -2.47
C LEU A 229 1.27 2.01 -3.07
N ASP A 230 2.39 2.73 -2.96
CA ASP A 230 2.50 4.11 -3.43
C ASP A 230 3.12 4.18 -4.84
N PRO A 231 2.35 4.56 -5.89
CA PRO A 231 2.83 4.55 -7.27
C PRO A 231 3.98 5.54 -7.52
N PHE A 232 4.05 6.63 -6.76
CA PHE A 232 5.16 7.58 -6.87
C PHE A 232 6.47 6.95 -6.40
N THR A 233 6.42 6.27 -5.25
CA THR A 233 7.58 5.62 -4.62
C THR A 233 8.15 4.50 -5.47
N ASN A 234 7.30 3.68 -6.09
CA ASN A 234 7.73 2.59 -6.97
C ASN A 234 7.78 2.94 -8.47
N MET A 235 7.65 4.23 -8.80
CA MET A 235 7.71 4.74 -10.18
C MET A 235 6.74 4.05 -11.16
N ASP A 236 5.52 3.77 -10.69
CA ASP A 236 4.47 3.08 -11.46
C ASP A 236 4.92 1.72 -12.03
N ILE A 237 5.67 0.93 -11.26
CA ILE A 237 6.17 -0.39 -11.71
C ILE A 237 5.05 -1.31 -12.21
N GLU A 238 3.90 -1.31 -11.52
CA GLU A 238 2.74 -2.14 -11.89
C GLU A 238 2.20 -1.79 -13.28
N LYS A 239 2.24 -0.50 -13.62
CA LYS A 239 1.87 0.00 -14.95
C LYS A 239 2.91 -0.38 -15.98
N THR A 240 4.18 -0.15 -15.68
CA THR A 240 5.30 -0.47 -16.57
C THR A 240 5.30 -1.96 -16.95
N LEU A 241 5.18 -2.87 -15.97
CA LEU A 241 5.10 -4.31 -16.22
C LEU A 241 3.88 -4.69 -17.06
N GLY A 242 2.71 -4.13 -16.75
CA GLY A 242 1.51 -4.40 -17.53
C GLY A 242 1.62 -3.91 -18.99
N GLU A 243 2.24 -2.75 -19.22
CA GLU A 243 2.52 -2.24 -20.57
C GLU A 243 3.56 -3.10 -21.32
N LEU A 244 4.47 -3.76 -20.60
CA LEU A 244 5.37 -4.78 -21.15
C LEU A 244 4.69 -6.13 -21.38
N GLY A 245 3.38 -6.26 -21.10
CA GLY A 245 2.62 -7.49 -21.29
C GLY A 245 2.85 -8.53 -20.20
N ILE A 246 3.08 -8.09 -18.96
CA ILE A 246 3.25 -8.94 -17.78
C ILE A 246 2.08 -8.71 -16.81
N GLU A 247 1.48 -9.79 -16.33
CA GLU A 247 0.49 -9.74 -15.25
C GLU A 247 1.21 -9.60 -13.92
N VAL A 248 0.74 -8.63 -13.12
CA VAL A 248 1.28 -8.36 -11.80
C VAL A 248 0.39 -9.00 -10.74
N GLN A 249 1.01 -9.70 -9.79
CA GLN A 249 0.35 -10.17 -8.58
C GLN A 249 1.06 -9.60 -7.35
N ARG A 250 0.54 -8.49 -6.85
CA ARG A 250 0.99 -7.92 -5.58
C ARG A 250 0.52 -8.80 -4.43
N GLN A 251 1.41 -9.14 -3.50
CA GLN A 251 1.07 -10.04 -2.40
C GLN A 251 0.44 -9.34 -1.21
N ILE A 252 0.72 -8.05 -1.06
CA ILE A 252 0.17 -7.18 -0.03
C ILE A 252 -0.85 -6.24 -0.69
N MET A 253 -2.12 -6.39 -0.33
CA MET A 253 -3.23 -5.53 -0.77
C MET A 253 -3.63 -4.54 0.32
N LEU A 254 -4.42 -3.53 -0.05
CA LEU A 254 -4.86 -2.51 0.91
C LEU A 254 -5.77 -3.14 1.98
N SER A 255 -6.61 -4.12 1.61
CA SER A 255 -7.49 -4.82 2.54
C SER A 255 -6.76 -5.71 3.54
N ASP A 256 -5.57 -6.19 3.22
CA ASP A 256 -4.82 -7.10 4.09
C ASP A 256 -4.41 -6.39 5.39
N TRP A 257 -4.25 -5.07 5.32
CA TRP A 257 -4.09 -4.22 6.49
C TRP A 257 -5.30 -4.29 7.45
N LEU A 258 -6.53 -4.43 6.94
CA LEU A 258 -7.74 -4.59 7.77
C LEU A 258 -7.78 -5.94 8.47
N GLU A 259 -7.21 -6.97 7.86
CA GLU A 259 -7.10 -8.29 8.46
C GLU A 259 -6.21 -8.16 9.71
N HIS A 260 -4.98 -7.69 9.55
CA HIS A 260 -4.00 -7.59 10.63
C HIS A 260 -4.35 -6.64 11.78
N VAL A 261 -5.07 -5.54 11.51
CA VAL A 261 -5.34 -4.51 12.53
C VAL A 261 -6.75 -4.61 13.12
N LEU A 262 -7.72 -5.14 12.36
CA LEU A 262 -9.14 -4.87 12.63
C LEU A 262 -10.03 -6.12 12.75
N THR A 263 -9.56 -7.33 12.45
CA THR A 263 -10.40 -8.53 12.50
C THR A 263 -9.93 -9.47 13.62
N PRO A 264 -10.75 -9.75 14.65
CA PRO A 264 -10.40 -10.75 15.67
C PRO A 264 -10.17 -12.12 15.02
N HIS A 265 -9.16 -12.86 15.49
CA HIS A 265 -8.74 -14.13 14.87
C HIS A 265 -9.87 -15.14 14.61
N LEU A 266 -10.91 -15.15 15.44
CA LEU A 266 -12.08 -16.02 15.30
C LEU A 266 -12.90 -15.79 14.02
N PHE A 267 -12.76 -14.65 13.35
CA PHE A 267 -13.51 -14.33 12.13
C PHE A 267 -12.70 -14.53 10.84
N TYR A 268 -11.46 -15.02 10.93
CA TYR A 268 -10.71 -15.41 9.74
C TYR A 268 -11.36 -16.64 9.12
N LYS A 269 -11.97 -16.45 7.95
CA LYS A 269 -12.51 -17.54 7.13
C LYS A 269 -11.45 -18.16 6.21
N LYS A 270 -10.26 -17.57 6.16
CA LYS A 270 -9.13 -17.94 5.30
C LYS A 270 -7.81 -17.67 6.05
N GLU A 271 -6.76 -18.39 5.68
CA GLU A 271 -5.39 -18.13 6.12
C GLU A 271 -5.02 -16.67 5.79
N SER A 272 -4.57 -15.91 6.78
CA SER A 272 -4.12 -14.52 6.58
C SER A 272 -2.80 -14.49 5.82
N HIS A 273 -2.50 -13.35 5.19
CA HIS A 273 -1.23 -13.14 4.49
C HIS A 273 -0.02 -13.47 5.38
N ARG A 274 0.01 -12.94 6.61
CA ARG A 274 1.08 -13.22 7.58
C ARG A 274 1.21 -14.68 7.99
N GLU A 275 0.10 -15.38 8.22
CA GLU A 275 0.14 -16.82 8.58
C GLU A 275 0.72 -17.64 7.43
N ARG A 276 0.23 -17.39 6.21
CA ARG A 276 0.74 -17.99 4.98
C ARG A 276 2.23 -17.73 4.83
N SER A 277 2.65 -16.46 4.89
CA SER A 277 4.05 -16.12 4.66
C SER A 277 4.96 -16.66 5.76
N THR A 278 4.50 -16.73 7.02
CA THR A 278 5.24 -17.40 8.10
C THR A 278 5.47 -18.88 7.79
N LYS A 279 4.44 -19.59 7.29
CA LYS A 279 4.53 -21.00 6.92
C LYS A 279 5.55 -21.23 5.79
N TYR A 280 5.50 -20.44 4.73
CA TYR A 280 6.40 -20.59 3.58
C TYR A 280 7.82 -20.07 3.88
N ALA A 281 7.97 -19.07 4.75
CA ALA A 281 9.28 -18.54 5.13
C ALA A 281 10.04 -19.43 6.12
N ALA A 282 9.36 -20.34 6.83
CA ALA A 282 9.93 -21.15 7.92
C ALA A 282 11.19 -21.95 7.52
N GLU A 283 11.30 -22.32 6.23
CA GLU A 283 12.46 -23.02 5.66
C GLU A 283 13.72 -22.14 5.57
N PHE A 284 13.54 -20.83 5.40
CA PHE A 284 14.62 -19.87 5.16
C PHE A 284 14.85 -18.92 6.34
N MET A 285 13.85 -18.73 7.20
CA MET A 285 13.89 -17.80 8.32
C MET A 285 13.18 -18.38 9.54
N LYS A 286 13.93 -18.51 10.65
CA LYS A 286 13.42 -19.01 11.94
C LYS A 286 12.94 -17.91 12.90
N ARG A 287 13.30 -16.64 12.65
CA ARG A 287 12.99 -15.53 13.54
C ARG A 287 12.63 -14.28 12.75
N ALA A 288 11.55 -13.62 13.17
CA ALA A 288 11.14 -12.32 12.64
C ALA A 288 12.14 -11.22 13.03
N ILE A 289 12.56 -10.43 12.04
CA ILE A 289 13.42 -9.24 12.23
C ILE A 289 12.58 -7.95 12.20
N GLY A 290 11.25 -8.08 12.19
CA GLY A 290 10.29 -6.97 12.09
C GLY A 290 10.10 -6.48 10.65
N GLY A 291 9.21 -5.51 10.46
CA GLY A 291 8.75 -5.11 9.12
C GLY A 291 8.11 -6.27 8.38
N GLU A 292 8.23 -6.25 7.05
CA GLU A 292 7.66 -7.22 6.11
C GLU A 292 8.65 -8.33 5.72
N CYS A 293 9.71 -8.57 6.51
CA CYS A 293 10.76 -9.51 6.11
C CYS A 293 10.28 -10.97 5.98
N ILE A 294 9.47 -11.44 6.94
CA ILE A 294 8.88 -12.80 6.87
C ILE A 294 7.90 -12.86 5.70
N GLU A 295 7.11 -11.82 5.55
CA GLU A 295 6.13 -11.62 4.49
C GLU A 295 6.79 -11.74 3.12
N SER A 296 7.84 -10.95 2.86
CA SER A 296 8.60 -10.92 1.61
C SER A 296 9.28 -12.25 1.26
N ILE A 297 9.86 -12.95 2.24
CA ILE A 297 10.49 -14.27 2.01
C ILE A 297 9.42 -15.33 1.75
N GLY A 298 8.37 -15.36 2.56
CA GLY A 298 7.27 -16.31 2.43
C GLY A 298 6.52 -16.12 1.12
N ASP A 299 6.32 -14.88 0.70
CA ASP A 299 5.74 -14.52 -0.59
C ASP A 299 6.60 -15.01 -1.76
N ALA A 300 7.92 -15.01 -1.61
CA ALA A 300 8.81 -15.50 -2.66
C ALA A 300 8.73 -17.02 -2.86
N VAL A 301 8.72 -17.77 -1.78
CA VAL A 301 8.51 -19.22 -1.82
C VAL A 301 7.09 -19.53 -2.31
N PHE A 302 6.09 -18.77 -1.84
CA PHE A 302 4.71 -18.93 -2.30
C PHE A 302 4.57 -18.68 -3.80
N ALA A 303 5.20 -17.62 -4.33
CA ALA A 303 5.20 -17.30 -5.75
C ALA A 303 5.72 -18.46 -6.60
N ALA A 304 6.87 -19.01 -6.22
CA ALA A 304 7.48 -20.12 -6.95
C ALA A 304 6.58 -21.36 -6.99
N ARG A 305 5.93 -21.68 -5.86
CA ARG A 305 5.05 -22.84 -5.73
C ARG A 305 3.65 -22.63 -6.34
N HIS A 306 3.29 -21.41 -6.75
CA HIS A 306 1.96 -21.05 -7.27
C HIS A 306 2.00 -20.48 -8.70
N ASN A 307 2.89 -21.00 -9.54
CA ASN A 307 2.99 -20.69 -10.97
C ASN A 307 3.33 -19.22 -11.29
N ALA A 308 4.06 -18.53 -10.42
CA ALA A 308 4.72 -17.29 -10.83
C ALA A 308 5.87 -17.59 -11.78
N ASP A 309 6.03 -16.76 -12.82
CA ASP A 309 7.15 -16.86 -13.74
C ASP A 309 8.39 -16.10 -13.22
N GLY A 310 8.19 -15.16 -12.29
CA GLY A 310 9.25 -14.43 -11.60
C GLY A 310 8.74 -13.58 -10.44
N LEU A 311 9.68 -13.01 -9.68
CA LEU A 311 9.38 -12.13 -8.55
C LEU A 311 10.25 -10.88 -8.56
N ILE A 312 9.64 -9.75 -8.23
CA ILE A 312 10.35 -8.49 -7.98
C ILE A 312 10.10 -8.08 -6.53
N HIS A 313 11.21 -7.89 -5.82
CA HIS A 313 11.26 -7.42 -4.44
C HIS A 313 11.55 -5.91 -4.43
N LEU A 314 10.68 -5.12 -3.81
CA LEU A 314 10.79 -3.66 -3.70
C LEU A 314 11.22 -3.27 -2.30
N SER A 315 12.39 -2.64 -2.18
CA SER A 315 12.96 -2.28 -0.88
C SER A 315 13.33 -0.79 -0.85
N PRO A 316 12.94 -0.03 0.18
CA PRO A 316 13.48 1.30 0.38
C PRO A 316 14.93 1.20 0.86
N PHE A 317 15.79 2.08 0.36
CA PHE A 317 17.18 2.17 0.83
C PHE A 317 17.23 2.35 2.36
N THR A 318 18.14 1.64 3.02
CA THR A 318 18.29 1.54 4.50
C THR A 318 17.13 0.87 5.25
N CYS A 319 16.23 0.15 4.57
CA CYS A 319 15.23 -0.65 5.24
C CYS A 319 15.83 -1.95 5.80
N ASN A 320 16.11 -2.00 7.11
CA ASN A 320 16.75 -3.16 7.74
C ASN A 320 16.03 -4.50 7.46
N PRO A 321 14.70 -4.63 7.63
CA PRO A 321 13.97 -5.84 7.26
C PRO A 321 14.24 -6.30 5.82
N GLU A 322 14.06 -5.41 4.85
CA GLU A 322 14.19 -5.76 3.44
C GLU A 322 15.64 -5.95 2.98
N ILE A 323 16.63 -5.36 3.67
CA ILE A 323 18.05 -5.69 3.47
C ILE A 323 18.29 -7.17 3.84
N VAL A 324 17.72 -7.64 4.95
CA VAL A 324 17.84 -9.06 5.31
C VAL A 324 17.11 -9.93 4.29
N THR A 325 15.91 -9.55 3.88
CA THR A 325 15.18 -10.24 2.80
C THR A 325 16.04 -10.36 1.55
N GLN A 326 16.64 -9.25 1.08
CA GLN A 326 17.48 -9.21 -0.11
C GLN A 326 18.65 -10.20 -0.04
N ASN A 327 19.24 -10.43 1.13
CA ASN A 327 20.34 -11.39 1.30
C ASN A 327 19.88 -12.85 1.30
N ILE A 328 18.62 -13.11 1.63
CA ILE A 328 18.04 -14.47 1.69
C ILE A 328 17.43 -14.86 0.33
N LEU A 329 16.88 -13.89 -0.42
CA LEU A 329 16.22 -14.13 -1.70
C LEU A 329 17.06 -14.89 -2.75
N PRO A 330 18.39 -14.71 -2.88
CA PRO A 330 19.19 -15.54 -3.78
C PRO A 330 19.11 -17.03 -3.47
N LYS A 331 19.10 -17.39 -2.17
CA LYS A 331 18.96 -18.78 -1.74
C LYS A 331 17.56 -19.33 -2.05
N VAL A 332 16.52 -18.51 -1.88
CA VAL A 332 15.14 -18.88 -2.27
C VAL A 332 15.05 -19.06 -3.79
N SER A 333 15.67 -18.16 -4.56
CA SER A 333 15.69 -18.19 -6.03
C SER A 333 16.34 -19.45 -6.56
N GLU A 334 17.49 -19.86 -5.98
CA GLU A 334 18.18 -21.10 -6.33
C GLU A 334 17.37 -22.34 -5.92
N HIS A 335 16.84 -22.36 -4.69
CA HIS A 335 16.12 -23.51 -4.16
C HIS A 335 14.80 -23.79 -4.87
N GLU A 336 14.04 -22.74 -5.18
CA GLU A 336 12.70 -22.85 -5.77
C GLU A 336 12.69 -22.65 -7.31
N ASP A 337 13.86 -22.47 -7.94
CA ASP A 337 14.03 -22.18 -9.37
C ASP A 337 13.13 -21.04 -9.89
N ILE A 338 12.98 -19.97 -9.11
CA ILE A 338 12.26 -18.75 -9.51
C ILE A 338 13.23 -17.60 -9.74
N PRO A 339 13.17 -16.87 -10.87
CA PRO A 339 13.96 -15.64 -11.05
C PRO A 339 13.49 -14.55 -10.09
N VAL A 340 14.42 -14.00 -9.31
CA VAL A 340 14.15 -12.91 -8.36
C VAL A 340 14.99 -11.68 -8.71
N MET A 341 14.36 -10.51 -8.74
CA MET A 341 15.04 -9.21 -8.85
C MET A 341 14.72 -8.33 -7.65
N SER A 342 15.74 -7.80 -6.98
CA SER A 342 15.56 -6.76 -5.95
C SER A 342 15.79 -5.37 -6.54
N LEU A 343 14.81 -4.49 -6.37
CA LEU A 343 14.88 -3.07 -6.72
C LEU A 343 14.91 -2.24 -5.44
N ILE A 344 16.02 -1.54 -5.23
CA ILE A 344 16.22 -0.62 -4.12
C ILE A 344 15.82 0.77 -4.58
N LEU A 345 14.99 1.45 -3.78
CA LEU A 345 14.39 2.74 -4.09
C LEU A 345 14.78 3.80 -3.04
N ASP A 346 15.21 4.96 -3.52
CA ASP A 346 15.58 6.13 -2.73
C ASP A 346 15.27 7.44 -3.48
N GLU A 347 15.61 8.57 -2.86
CA GLU A 347 15.41 9.89 -3.46
C GLU A 347 16.29 10.19 -4.68
N PHE A 348 17.36 9.43 -4.91
CA PHE A 348 18.31 9.62 -6.01
C PHE A 348 18.09 8.66 -7.17
N THR A 349 17.14 7.73 -7.02
CA THR A 349 16.92 6.66 -8.01
C THR A 349 16.52 7.27 -9.35
N GLY A 350 17.35 7.04 -10.36
CA GLY A 350 17.11 7.52 -11.72
C GLY A 350 16.08 6.66 -12.46
N ARG A 351 15.03 7.30 -12.98
CA ARG A 351 13.94 6.60 -13.69
C ARG A 351 14.42 5.78 -14.88
N ALA A 352 15.38 6.27 -15.67
CA ALA A 352 15.86 5.56 -16.86
C ALA A 352 16.48 4.20 -16.49
N GLY A 353 17.43 4.18 -15.55
CA GLY A 353 18.07 2.95 -15.09
C GLY A 353 17.08 1.99 -14.42
N TYR A 354 16.07 2.52 -13.71
CA TYR A 354 15.01 1.72 -13.12
C TYR A 354 14.18 0.97 -14.19
N ILE A 355 13.75 1.68 -15.23
CA ILE A 355 12.96 1.11 -16.32
C ILE A 355 13.76 0.07 -17.12
N THR A 356 15.03 0.35 -17.45
CA THR A 356 15.87 -0.61 -18.19
C THR A 356 16.05 -1.93 -17.43
N ARG A 357 16.16 -1.90 -16.10
CA ARG A 357 16.23 -3.14 -15.29
C ARG A 357 14.92 -3.94 -15.35
N ILE A 358 13.78 -3.25 -15.33
CA ILE A 358 12.46 -3.88 -15.47
C ILE A 358 12.31 -4.51 -16.86
N GLU A 359 12.72 -3.81 -17.92
CA GLU A 359 12.69 -4.32 -19.30
C GLU A 359 13.57 -5.57 -19.45
N ALA A 360 14.80 -5.52 -18.95
CA ALA A 360 15.71 -6.66 -18.97
C ALA A 360 15.16 -7.87 -18.20
N PHE A 361 14.55 -7.63 -17.03
CA PHE A 361 13.88 -8.69 -16.28
C PHE A 361 12.68 -9.26 -17.04
N ALA A 362 11.84 -8.40 -17.61
CA ALA A 362 10.70 -8.81 -18.41
C ALA A 362 11.10 -9.73 -19.57
N ASP A 363 12.19 -9.42 -20.27
CA ASP A 363 12.73 -10.25 -21.34
C ASP A 363 13.23 -11.61 -20.83
N LEU A 364 13.92 -11.63 -19.68
CA LEU A 364 14.38 -12.86 -19.04
C LEU A 364 13.20 -13.79 -18.71
N ILE A 365 12.15 -13.25 -18.11
CA ILE A 365 10.95 -14.03 -17.73
C ILE A 365 10.24 -14.58 -18.96
N LYS A 366 10.04 -13.75 -20.00
CA LYS A 366 9.41 -14.18 -21.26
C LYS A 366 10.19 -15.32 -21.92
N ARG A 367 11.52 -15.24 -21.94
CA ARG A 367 12.38 -16.29 -22.49
C ARG A 367 12.30 -17.58 -21.67
N LYS A 368 12.35 -17.50 -20.32
CA LYS A 368 12.23 -18.67 -19.45
C LYS A 368 10.89 -19.38 -19.66
N LYS A 369 9.78 -18.62 -19.73
CA LYS A 369 8.44 -19.15 -19.98
C LYS A 369 8.32 -19.83 -21.35
N ALA A 370 8.82 -19.19 -22.41
CA ALA A 370 8.83 -19.76 -23.75
C ALA A 370 9.64 -21.08 -23.81
N LYS A 371 10.81 -21.13 -23.17
CA LYS A 371 11.65 -22.35 -23.11
C LYS A 371 10.94 -23.48 -22.36
N LYS A 372 10.32 -23.19 -21.20
CA LYS A 372 9.55 -24.19 -20.43
C LYS A 372 8.41 -24.79 -21.27
N LYS A 373 7.74 -23.95 -22.07
CA LYS A 373 6.66 -24.39 -22.97
C LYS A 373 7.17 -25.28 -24.11
N MET A 374 8.33 -24.98 -24.68
CA MET A 374 8.95 -25.83 -25.70
C MET A 374 9.32 -27.21 -25.13
N LEU A 375 9.85 -27.25 -23.90
CA LEU A 375 10.22 -28.51 -23.23
C LEU A 375 9.02 -29.38 -22.86
N ILE A 376 7.85 -28.80 -22.58
CA ILE A 376 6.62 -29.56 -22.27
C ILE A 376 5.96 -30.12 -23.53
N LYS A 377 6.19 -29.48 -24.69
CA LYS A 377 5.61 -29.90 -25.98
C LYS A 377 6.47 -30.92 -26.74
N ALA A 378 7.75 -31.03 -26.41
CA ALA A 378 8.67 -32.05 -26.90
C ALA A 378 8.56 -33.30 -26.02
#